data_AF-A0A418KKW0-F1
#
_entry.id   AF-A0A418KKW0-F1
#
_cell.length_a   1.000
_cell.length_b   1.000
_cell.length_c   1.000
_cell.angle_alpha   90.00
_cell.angle_beta   90.00
_cell.angle_gamma   90.00
#
_symmetry.space_group_name_H-M   'P 1'
#
loop_
_entity.id
_entity.type
_entity.pdbx_description
1 polymer ?
#
loop_
_entity_poly.entity_id
_entity_poly.type
_entity_poly.pdbx_seq_one_letter_code
_entity_poly.pdbx_strand_id
1 'polypeptide(L)'
;MVAELPYDELQAALDDPPGYRNYWSAEHLESLPDEVCAAVRPWSTGAVYLNFIGDEGHSRVVSGFGTEGYVRPAEVKARYDAANLFRRNHNVAPA
;
A
#
# COMPACT_ATOMS: atom_id res chain seq x y z
N MET A 1 14.42 -15.85 -31.80
CA MET A 1 13.86 -14.65 -32.45
C MET A 1 12.84 -14.07 -31.49
N VAL A 2 13.09 -12.91 -30.91
CA VAL A 2 12.13 -12.19 -30.07
C VAL A 2 11.29 -11.36 -31.02
N ALA A 3 9.99 -11.66 -31.13
CA ALA A 3 9.07 -10.76 -31.81
C ALA A 3 8.76 -9.60 -30.86
N GLU A 4 8.81 -8.38 -31.35
CA GLU A 4 8.32 -7.22 -30.61
C GLU A 4 6.80 -7.32 -30.54
N LEU A 5 6.28 -7.76 -29.39
CA LEU A 5 4.84 -7.68 -29.10
C LEU A 5 4.55 -6.27 -28.58
N PRO A 6 3.61 -5.53 -29.18
CA PRO A 6 3.14 -4.27 -28.61
C PRO A 6 2.67 -4.49 -27.17
N TYR A 7 3.11 -3.62 -26.26
CA TYR A 7 2.84 -3.75 -24.80
C TYR A 7 1.35 -3.84 -24.46
N ASP A 8 0.51 -3.24 -25.30
CA ASP A 8 -0.91 -3.12 -25.10
C ASP A 8 -1.64 -4.42 -25.50
N GLU A 9 -1.14 -5.16 -26.49
CA GLU A 9 -1.57 -6.53 -26.78
C GLU A 9 -1.17 -7.50 -25.66
N LEU A 10 0.01 -7.31 -25.05
CA LEU A 10 0.44 -8.09 -23.89
C LEU A 10 -0.48 -7.88 -22.67
N GLN A 11 -0.93 -6.65 -22.44
CA GLN A 11 -1.85 -6.30 -21.34
C GLN A 11 -3.28 -6.79 -21.60
N ALA A 12 -3.75 -6.73 -22.86
CA ALA A 12 -5.10 -7.17 -23.25
C ALA A 12 -5.29 -8.68 -23.26
N ALA A 13 -4.21 -9.43 -23.43
CA ALA A 13 -4.26 -10.88 -23.55
C ALA A 13 -4.79 -11.58 -22.29
N LEU A 14 -4.95 -10.85 -21.17
CA LEU A 14 -5.28 -11.39 -19.84
C LEU A 14 -6.70 -11.01 -19.36
N ASP A 15 -7.56 -10.49 -20.25
CA ASP A 15 -8.90 -9.99 -19.90
C ASP A 15 -10.00 -11.06 -19.90
N ASP A 16 -10.88 -11.03 -18.88
CA ASP A 16 -12.17 -11.75 -18.86
C ASP A 16 -13.24 -10.98 -18.04
N PRO A 17 -14.35 -10.50 -18.66
CA PRO A 17 -14.64 -10.56 -20.08
C PRO A 17 -13.68 -9.69 -20.91
N PRO A 18 -13.55 -9.93 -22.22
CA PRO A 18 -12.64 -9.17 -23.08
C PRO A 18 -12.92 -7.67 -23.04
N GLY A 19 -11.87 -6.85 -22.88
CA GLY A 19 -11.95 -5.39 -22.88
C GLY A 19 -11.67 -4.72 -21.53
N TYR A 20 -11.32 -5.48 -20.49
CA TYR A 20 -11.14 -4.97 -19.12
C TYR A 20 -9.70 -4.72 -18.68
N ARG A 21 -8.70 -4.86 -19.58
CA ARG A 21 -7.25 -4.70 -19.38
C ARG A 21 -6.85 -4.50 -17.91
N ASN A 22 -6.86 -5.58 -17.10
CA ASN A 22 -6.23 -5.78 -15.78
C ASN A 22 -7.09 -6.15 -14.53
N TYR A 23 -6.70 -7.28 -13.90
CA TYR A 23 -6.36 -7.62 -12.49
C TYR A 23 -6.95 -6.92 -11.24
N TRP A 24 -7.94 -6.04 -11.33
CA TRP A 24 -8.39 -5.24 -10.18
C TRP A 24 -9.81 -5.61 -9.78
N SER A 25 -9.99 -6.73 -9.08
CA SER A 25 -11.30 -7.11 -8.50
C SER A 25 -11.86 -6.07 -7.52
N ALA A 26 -10.99 -5.18 -7.00
CA ALA A 26 -11.39 -4.04 -6.19
C ALA A 26 -12.23 -3.00 -6.96
N GLU A 27 -12.16 -2.95 -8.30
CA GLU A 27 -13.01 -2.02 -9.09
C GLU A 27 -14.50 -2.37 -9.03
N HIS A 28 -14.84 -3.59 -8.65
CA HIS A 28 -16.23 -4.05 -8.51
C HIS A 28 -16.72 -4.00 -7.05
N LEU A 29 -15.91 -3.51 -6.12
CA LEU A 29 -16.22 -3.39 -4.69
C LEU A 29 -16.12 -1.92 -4.27
N GLU A 30 -17.26 -1.25 -4.11
CA GLU A 30 -17.32 0.14 -3.65
C GLU A 30 -16.88 0.29 -2.18
N SER A 31 -17.19 -0.73 -1.36
CA SER A 31 -16.73 -0.80 0.03
C SER A 31 -16.75 -2.25 0.55
N LEU A 32 -16.04 -2.48 1.65
CA LEU A 32 -16.21 -3.68 2.47
C LEU A 32 -17.22 -3.37 3.59
N PRO A 33 -18.31 -4.14 3.73
CA PRO A 33 -19.27 -3.92 4.80
C PRO A 33 -18.63 -4.05 6.18
N ASP A 34 -19.04 -3.20 7.13
CA ASP A 34 -18.54 -3.22 8.52
C ASP A 34 -18.71 -4.59 9.19
N GLU A 35 -19.77 -5.32 8.84
CA GLU A 35 -20.03 -6.68 9.34
C GLU A 35 -18.92 -7.66 8.94
N VAL A 36 -18.42 -7.56 7.71
CA VAL A 36 -17.31 -8.40 7.23
C VAL A 36 -16.03 -8.04 7.98
N CYS A 37 -15.74 -6.75 8.12
CA CYS A 37 -14.60 -6.25 8.88
C CYS A 37 -14.64 -6.69 10.35
N ALA A 38 -15.82 -6.62 10.98
CA ALA A 38 -16.03 -7.07 12.35
C ALA A 38 -15.88 -8.58 12.50
N ALA A 39 -16.43 -9.35 11.54
CA ALA A 39 -16.34 -10.80 11.53
C ALA A 39 -14.87 -11.26 11.48
N VAL A 40 -14.03 -10.67 10.61
CA VAL A 40 -12.63 -11.10 10.45
C VAL A 40 -11.67 -10.59 11.53
N ARG A 41 -12.09 -9.58 12.32
CA ARG A 41 -11.25 -8.90 13.31
C ARG A 41 -10.60 -9.82 14.37
N PRO A 42 -11.26 -10.88 14.89
CA PRO A 42 -10.66 -11.76 15.90
C PRO A 42 -9.41 -12.52 15.41
N TRP A 43 -9.23 -12.68 14.10
CA TRP A 43 -8.05 -13.33 13.51
C TRP A 43 -6.97 -12.33 13.08
N SER A 44 -7.19 -11.03 13.25
CA SER A 44 -6.19 -10.01 12.97
C SER A 44 -5.07 -10.04 14.00
N THR A 45 -3.83 -9.87 13.54
CA THR A 45 -2.67 -9.67 14.42
C THR A 45 -2.57 -8.25 14.95
N GLY A 46 -3.38 -7.32 14.42
CA GLY A 46 -3.23 -5.88 14.67
C GLY A 46 -2.04 -5.25 13.95
N ALA A 47 -1.22 -6.02 13.23
CA ALA A 47 -0.12 -5.49 12.44
C ALA A 47 -0.63 -4.75 11.21
N VAL A 48 0.10 -3.71 10.80
CA VAL A 48 -0.26 -2.89 9.64
C VAL A 48 0.81 -3.05 8.57
N TYR A 49 0.39 -3.49 7.39
CA TYR A 49 1.25 -3.46 6.21
C TYR A 49 1.12 -2.08 5.55
N LEU A 50 2.20 -1.30 5.57
CA LEU A 50 2.19 0.12 5.14
C LEU A 50 1.65 0.30 3.70
N ASN A 51 1.93 -0.64 2.80
CA ASN A 51 1.46 -0.55 1.42
C ASN A 51 -0.06 -0.78 1.25
N PHE A 52 -0.77 -1.19 2.31
CA PHE A 52 -2.22 -1.42 2.29
C PHE A 52 -3.02 -0.39 3.10
N ILE A 53 -2.38 0.63 3.66
CA ILE A 53 -3.09 1.73 4.33
C ILE A 53 -3.15 2.97 3.44
N GLY A 54 -4.24 3.71 3.54
CA GLY A 54 -4.46 4.95 2.80
C GLY A 54 -4.03 6.17 3.62
N ASP A 55 -4.85 7.22 3.58
CA ASP A 55 -4.71 8.39 4.45
C ASP A 55 -5.40 8.16 5.80
N GLU A 56 -4.75 7.35 6.65
CA GLU A 56 -5.21 7.00 7.99
C GLU A 56 -4.50 7.84 9.09
N GLY A 57 -3.71 8.83 8.68
CA GLY A 57 -2.95 9.70 9.57
C GLY A 57 -1.64 9.11 10.11
N HIS A 58 -0.85 9.97 10.77
CA HIS A 58 0.52 9.65 11.19
C HIS A 58 0.58 8.57 12.28
N SER A 59 -0.40 8.53 13.19
CA SER A 59 -0.48 7.51 14.25
C SER A 59 -0.51 6.09 13.67
N ARG A 60 -1.21 5.90 12.54
CA ARG A 60 -1.30 4.61 11.86
C ARG A 60 0.04 4.18 11.25
N VAL A 61 0.77 5.13 10.67
CA VAL A 61 2.12 4.89 10.15
C VAL A 61 3.04 4.43 11.28
N VAL A 62 3.03 5.13 12.42
CA VAL A 62 3.82 4.74 13.61
C VAL A 62 3.41 3.35 14.10
N SER A 63 2.12 3.05 14.17
CA SER A 63 1.63 1.71 14.53
C SER A 63 2.12 0.60 13.58
N GLY A 64 2.26 0.89 12.28
CA GLY A 64 2.76 -0.08 11.30
C GLY A 64 4.24 -0.41 11.42
N PHE A 65 5.05 0.53 11.90
CA PHE A 65 6.44 0.25 12.25
C PHE A 65 6.58 -0.38 13.65
N GLY A 66 5.59 -0.22 14.50
CA GLY A 66 5.71 -0.47 15.94
C GLY A 66 6.54 0.63 16.62
N THR A 67 6.38 0.76 17.95
CA THR A 67 7.03 1.81 18.74
C THR A 67 8.56 1.80 18.63
N GLU A 68 9.18 0.63 18.59
CA GLU A 68 10.64 0.50 18.45
C GLU A 68 11.10 0.57 16.99
N GLY A 69 10.30 0.05 16.06
CA GLY A 69 10.65 0.01 14.63
C GLY A 69 10.56 1.38 13.94
N TYR A 70 9.91 2.37 14.56
CA TYR A 70 9.80 3.73 14.04
C TYR A 70 11.07 4.58 14.28
N VAL A 71 11.80 4.31 15.37
CA VAL A 71 12.95 5.13 15.80
C VAL A 71 14.08 5.08 14.78
N ARG A 72 14.49 3.88 14.37
CA ARG A 72 15.62 3.70 13.45
C ARG A 72 15.40 4.36 12.09
N PRO A 73 14.23 4.24 11.42
CA PRO A 73 13.92 5.00 10.22
C PRO A 73 13.95 6.52 10.41
N ALA A 74 13.49 7.04 11.56
CA ALA A 74 13.52 8.47 11.85
C ALA A 74 14.96 9.02 11.94
N GLU A 75 15.87 8.28 12.59
CA GLU A 75 17.30 8.59 12.65
C GLU A 75 17.96 8.53 11.27
N VAL A 76 17.64 7.49 10.48
CA VAL A 76 18.13 7.37 9.10
C VAL A 76 17.65 8.56 8.28
N LYS A 77 16.38 8.96 8.41
CA LYS A 77 15.83 10.09 7.68
C LYS A 77 16.44 11.41 8.14
N ALA A 78 16.75 11.59 9.42
CA ALA A 78 17.49 12.75 9.92
C ALA A 78 18.89 12.86 9.26
N ARG A 79 19.55 11.74 8.98
CA ARG A 79 20.86 11.72 8.30
C ARG A 79 20.78 12.03 6.81
N TYR A 80 19.76 11.53 6.11
CA TYR A 80 19.73 11.54 4.64
C TYR A 80 18.64 12.44 4.02
N ASP A 81 17.64 12.83 4.78
CA ASP A 81 16.51 13.67 4.35
C ASP A 81 16.01 14.56 5.52
N ALA A 82 16.94 15.30 6.14
CA ALA A 82 16.66 16.15 7.30
C ALA A 82 15.56 17.20 7.05
N ALA A 83 15.45 17.69 5.81
CA ALA A 83 14.43 18.65 5.40
C ALA A 83 13.07 17.98 5.06
N ASN A 84 12.97 16.66 5.18
CA ASN A 84 11.77 15.87 4.88
C ASN A 84 11.20 16.18 3.48
N LEU A 85 12.08 16.19 2.47
CA LEU A 85 11.73 16.42 1.07
C LEU A 85 10.92 15.23 0.52
N PHE A 86 11.30 14.01 0.87
CA PHE A 86 10.61 12.79 0.43
C PHE A 86 9.48 12.42 1.41
N ARG A 87 8.37 13.17 1.34
CA ARG A 87 7.24 13.07 2.28
C ARG A 87 5.90 12.60 1.68
N ARG A 88 5.85 12.30 0.38
CA ARG A 88 4.65 11.80 -0.31
C ARG A 88 4.61 10.27 -0.27
N ASN A 89 4.52 9.74 0.94
CA ASN A 89 4.45 8.32 1.28
C ASN A 89 3.87 8.19 2.71
N HIS A 90 3.82 6.98 3.27
CA HIS A 90 3.57 6.74 4.69
C HIS A 90 4.74 7.28 5.52
N ASN A 91 4.75 8.61 5.68
CA ASN A 91 5.95 9.35 6.03
C ASN A 91 6.36 9.15 7.49
N VAL A 92 7.66 8.87 7.65
CA VAL A 92 8.38 8.98 8.92
C VAL A 92 8.93 10.40 9.03
N ALA A 93 8.73 11.07 10.15
CA ALA A 93 9.36 12.36 10.43
C ALA A 93 10.82 12.15 10.85
N PRO A 94 11.79 12.97 10.39
CA PRO A 94 13.13 12.99 10.95
C PRO A 94 13.10 13.21 12.48
N ALA A 95 14.00 12.52 13.21
CA ALA A 95 14.15 12.64 14.67
C ALA A 95 14.75 13.99 15.11
#